data_AF-A0A1H8YTF5-F1
#
_entry.id   AF-A0A1H8YTF5-F1
#
_cell.length_a   1.000
_cell.length_b   1.000
_cell.length_c   1.000
_cell.angle_alpha   90.00
_cell.angle_beta   90.00
_cell.angle_gamma   90.00
#
_symmetry.space_group_name_H-M   'P 1'
#
loop_
_entity.id
_entity.type
_entity.pdbx_description
1 polymer ?
#
loop_
_entity_poly.entity_id
_entity_poly.type
_entity_poly.pdbx_seq_one_letter_code
_entity_poly.pdbx_strand_id
1 'polypeptide(L)' 'MEDQFKKLLLIIIACSFIVGFGALFKIMEWPGATLIFNTGVALEIIFGAVIMVYLLKNKNR' A
#
# COMPACT_ATOMS: atom_id res chain seq x y z
N MET A 1 -3.44 -18.25 -10.69
CA MET A 1 -2.60 -17.03 -10.80
C MET A 1 -3.42 -15.76 -10.67
N GLU A 2 -4.63 -15.69 -11.25
CA GLU A 2 -5.50 -14.51 -11.11
C GLU A 2 -5.96 -14.22 -9.67
N ASP A 3 -6.30 -15.24 -8.87
CA ASP A 3 -6.77 -14.99 -7.49
C ASP A 3 -5.70 -14.38 -6.58
N GLN A 4 -4.43 -14.73 -6.78
CA GLN A 4 -3.30 -14.17 -6.03
C GLN A 4 -3.10 -12.69 -6.41
N PHE A 5 -3.23 -12.36 -7.69
CA PHE A 5 -3.13 -10.99 -8.19
C PHE A 5 -4.31 -10.13 -7.71
N LYS A 6 -5.54 -10.65 -7.76
CA LYS A 6 -6.73 -9.98 -7.23
C LYS A 6 -6.61 -9.73 -5.73
N LYS A 7 -6.10 -10.70 -4.96
CA LYS A 7 -5.81 -10.50 -3.52
C LYS A 7 -4.77 -9.41 -3.28
N LEU A 8 -3.68 -9.40 -4.03
CA LEU A 8 -2.65 -8.35 -3.93
C LEU A 8 -3.21 -6.95 -4.25
N LEU A 9 -4.04 -6.83 -5.29
CA LEU A 9 -4.72 -5.58 -5.63
C LEU A 9 -5.66 -5.12 -4.51
N LEU A 10 -6.45 -6.02 -3.93
CA LEU A 10 -7.34 -5.70 -2.80
C LEU A 10 -6.55 -5.24 -1.57
N ILE A 11 -5.39 -5.84 -1.29
CA ILE A 11 -4.50 -5.43 -0.19
C ILE A 11 -3.95 -4.02 -0.42
N ILE A 12 -3.57 -3.67 -1.65
CA ILE A 12 -3.10 -2.31 -1.97
C ILE A 12 -4.22 -1.29 -1.78
N ILE A 13 -5.42 -1.57 -2.28
CA ILE A 13 -6.57 -0.67 -2.10
C ILE A 13 -6.83 -0.44 -0.60
N ALA A 14 -6.80 -1.50 0.21
CA ALA A 14 -6.93 -1.38 1.66
C ALA A 14 -5.79 -0.56 2.31
N CYS A 15 -4.55 -0.70 1.83
CA CYS A 15 -3.41 0.11 2.30
C CYS A 15 -3.58 1.60 1.96
N SER A 16 -4.10 1.94 0.77
CA SER A 16 -4.33 3.34 0.39
C SER A 16 -5.38 4.01 1.29
N PHE A 17 -6.38 3.26 1.80
CA PHE A 17 -7.29 3.77 2.83
C PHE A 17 -6.56 4.08 4.14
N ILE A 18 -5.64 3.23 4.59
CA ILE A 18 -4.83 3.44 5.79
C ILE A 18 -3.96 4.69 5.66
N VAL A 19 -3.37 4.93 4.49
CA VAL A 19 -2.61 6.15 4.19
C VAL A 19 -3.50 7.38 4.18
N GLY A 20 -4.70 7.29 3.60
CA GLY A 20 -5.70 8.37 3.62
C GLY A 20 -6.13 8.73 5.05
N PHE A 21 -6.39 7.73 5.89
CA PHE A 21 -6.67 7.95 7.31
C PHE A 21 -5.45 8.53 8.04
N GLY A 22 -4.25 8.03 7.78
CA GLY A 22 -3.00 8.58 8.33
C GLY A 22 -2.78 10.05 7.95
N ALA A 23 -3.13 10.44 6.73
CA ALA A 23 -3.07 11.83 6.26
C ALA A 23 -4.10 12.71 6.98
N LEU A 24 -5.33 12.20 7.19
CA LEU A 24 -6.36 12.86 7.99
C LEU A 24 -5.92 13.09 9.44
N PHE A 25 -5.36 12.07 10.09
CA PHE A 25 -4.82 12.20 11.45
C PHE A 25 -3.63 13.18 11.52
N LYS A 26 -2.84 13.28 10.44
CA LYS A 26 -1.73 14.23 10.34
C LYS A 26 -2.24 15.67 10.22
N ILE A 27 -3.34 15.90 9.51
CA ILE A 27 -4.01 17.21 9.44
C ILE A 27 -4.61 17.58 10.80
N MET A 28 -5.09 16.61 11.57
CA MET A 28 -5.60 16.81 12.93
C MET A 28 -4.50 16.99 13.99
N GLU A 29 -3.22 16.99 13.60
CA GLU A 29 -2.04 17.07 14.48
C GLU A 29 -2.02 16.06 15.64
N TRP A 30 -2.67 14.90 15.45
CA TRP A 30 -2.71 13.88 16.49
C TRP A 30 -1.30 13.34 16.78
N PRO A 31 -0.88 13.24 18.06
CA PRO A 31 0.42 12.70 18.42
C PRO A 31 0.52 11.24 17.93
N GLY A 32 1.49 10.96 17.08
CA GLY A 32 1.68 9.64 16.45
C GLY A 32 1.10 9.51 15.03
N ALA A 33 0.40 10.51 14.52
CA ALA A 33 -0.09 10.51 13.13
C ALA A 33 1.04 10.41 12.10
N THR A 34 2.20 11.03 12.37
CA THR A 34 3.38 10.94 11.50
C THR A 34 3.90 9.51 11.43
N LEU A 35 3.86 8.73 12.53
CA LEU A 35 4.26 7.32 12.53
C LEU A 35 3.30 6.48 11.67
N ILE A 36 2.00 6.64 11.87
CA ILE A 36 0.97 5.92 11.11
C ILE A 36 1.11 6.24 9.60
N PHE A 37 1.23 7.52 9.26
CA PHE A 37 1.42 7.94 7.87
C PHE A 37 2.69 7.37 7.25
N ASN A 38 3.84 7.44 7.94
CA ASN A 38 5.10 6.91 7.40
C ASN A 38 5.05 5.39 7.22
N THR A 39 4.43 4.66 8.16
CA THR A 39 4.28 3.20 8.06
C THR A 39 3.36 2.80 6.93
N GLY A 40 2.25 3.52 6.72
CA GLY A 40 1.34 3.27 5.60
C GLY A 40 2.01 3.49 4.24
N VAL A 41 2.73 4.61 4.09
CA VAL A 41 3.46 4.92 2.85
C VAL A 41 4.56 3.89 2.58
N ALA A 42 5.32 3.48 3.60
CA ALA A 42 6.34 2.45 3.44
C ALA A 42 5.75 1.11 2.97
N LEU A 43 4.59 0.72 3.53
CA LEU A 43 3.89 -0.49 3.11
C LEU A 43 3.42 -0.39 1.65
N GLU A 44 2.87 0.76 1.24
CA GLU A 44 2.36 0.98 -0.11
C GLU A 44 3.48 0.89 -1.16
N ILE A 45 4.66 1.43 -0.85
CA ILE A 45 5.85 1.32 -1.71
C ILE A 45 6.30 -0.14 -1.86
N ILE A 46 6.35 -0.90 -0.75
CA ILE A 46 6.77 -2.31 -0.77
C ILE A 46 5.79 -3.15 -1.59
N PHE A 47 4.48 -3.04 -1.32
CA PHE A 47 3.46 -3.79 -2.06
C PHE A 47 3.40 -3.38 -3.54
N GLY A 48 3.56 -2.09 -3.85
CA GLY A 48 3.69 -1.59 -5.21
C GLY A 48 4.88 -2.19 -5.94
N ALA A 49 6.05 -2.24 -5.31
CA ALA A 49 7.25 -2.87 -5.87
C ALA A 49 7.07 -4.38 -6.08
N VAL A 50 6.41 -5.09 -5.16
CA VAL A 50 6.11 -6.52 -5.30
C VAL A 50 5.18 -6.78 -6.49
N ILE A 51 4.13 -5.97 -6.67
CA ILE A 51 3.27 -6.07 -7.86
C ILE A 51 4.04 -5.77 -9.14
N MET A 52 4.89 -4.73 -9.14
CA MET A 52 5.71 -4.39 -10.31
C MET A 52 6.62 -5.56 -10.72
N VAL A 53 7.32 -6.17 -9.75
CA VAL A 53 8.15 -7.37 -10.00
C VAL A 53 7.30 -8.54 -10.47
N TYR A 54 6.11 -8.75 -9.89
CA TYR A 54 5.18 -9.79 -10.31
C TYR A 54 4.72 -9.59 -11.77
N LEU A 55 4.37 -8.36 -12.16
CA LEU A 55 3.97 -8.02 -13.52
C LEU A 55 5.12 -8.20 -14.50
N LEU A 56 6.34 -7.79 -14.15
CA LEU A 56 7.53 -8.01 -14.99
C LEU A 56 7.84 -9.49 -15.18
N LYS A 57 7.72 -10.29 -14.11
CA LYS A 57 7.94 -11.74 -14.16
C LYS A 57 6.85 -12.47 -14.97
N ASN A 58 5.61 -11.99 -14.93
CA ASN A 58 4.50 -12.56 -15.67
C ASN A 58 4.47 -12.12 -17.15
N LYS A 59 4.97 -10.93 -17.48
CA LYS A 59 5.09 -10.43 -18.87
C LYS A 59 6.17 -11.18 -19.67
N ASN A 60 7.16 -11.76 -19.01
CA ASN A 60 8.27 -12.47 -19.63
C ASN A 60 8.01 -13.99 -19.79
N ARG A 61 6.75 -14.43 -19.69
CA ARG A 61 6.29 -15.79 -19.95
C ARG A 61 5.19 -15.79 -21.01
#